data_AF-A0A8S7K260-F1
#
_entry.id   AF-A0A8S7K260-F1
#
_cell.length_a   1.000
_cell.length_b   1.000
_cell.length_c   1.000
_cell.angle_alpha   90.00
_cell.angle_beta   90.00
_cell.angle_gamma   90.00
#
_symmetry.space_group_name_H-M   'P 1'
#
loop_
_entity.id
_entity.type
_entity.pdbx_description
1 polymer ?
#
loop_
_entity_poly.entity_id
_entity_poly.type
_entity_poly.pdbx_seq_one_letter_code
_entity_poly.pdbx_strand_id
1 'polypeptide(L)' 'VDHARRVVEAAEAAAREGLGVVSLNGKMVDGPVIDRARLVLSRAELSGIREE' A
#
# COMPACT_ATOMS: atom_id res chain seq x y z
N VAL A 1 -1.76 -5.37 -9.48
CA VAL A 1 -0.86 -5.08 -8.31
C VAL A 1 -0.75 -3.59 -7.96
N ASP A 2 -1.05 -2.69 -8.88
CA ASP A 2 -0.77 -1.26 -8.73
C ASP A 2 -1.53 -0.55 -7.63
N HIS A 3 -2.74 -1.01 -7.29
CA HIS A 3 -3.44 -0.46 -6.13
C HIS A 3 -2.66 -0.73 -4.83
N ALA A 4 -2.12 -1.93 -4.66
CA ALA A 4 -1.33 -2.28 -3.50
C ALA A 4 -0.04 -1.46 -3.41
N ARG A 5 0.62 -1.19 -4.55
CA ARG A 5 1.78 -0.27 -4.61
C ARG A 5 1.42 1.12 -4.11
N ARG A 6 0.37 1.72 -4.67
CA ARG A 6 -0.09 3.06 -4.28
C ARG A 6 -0.45 3.16 -2.80
N VAL A 7 -1.05 2.11 -2.24
CA VAL A 7 -1.36 2.05 -0.80
C VAL A 7 -0.08 2.03 0.05
N VAL A 8 0.91 1.22 -0.32
CA VAL A 8 2.18 1.13 0.41
C VAL A 8 2.97 2.43 0.28
N GLU A 9 3.05 3.02 -0.92
CA GLU A 9 3.69 4.31 -1.16
C GLU A 9 3.05 5.44 -0.34
N ALA A 10 1.72 5.50 -0.28
CA ALA A 10 1.01 6.47 0.55
C ALA A 10 1.31 6.29 2.04
N ALA A 11 1.38 5.04 2.51
CA ALA A 11 1.72 4.74 3.89
C ALA A 11 3.17 5.13 4.23
N GLU A 12 4.12 4.90 3.33
CA GLU A 12 5.52 5.33 3.49
C GLU A 12 5.66 6.85 3.48
N ALA A 13 4.95 7.54 2.58
CA ALA A 13 4.92 9.00 2.56
C ALA A 13 4.38 9.57 3.87
N ALA A 14 3.25 9.05 4.35
CA ALA A 14 2.67 9.44 5.62
C ALA A 14 3.62 9.19 6.80
N ALA A 15 4.31 8.05 6.83
CA ALA A 15 5.30 7.74 7.86
C ALA A 15 6.50 8.69 7.82
N ARG A 16 7.01 9.04 6.63
CA ARG A 16 8.10 10.03 6.46
C ARG A 16 7.70 11.43 6.91
N GLU A 17 6.45 11.80 6.68
CA GLU A 17 5.89 13.10 7.07
C GLU A 17 5.44 13.12 8.54
N GLY A 18 5.46 11.98 9.24
CA GLY A 18 4.97 11.88 10.62
C GLY A 18 3.45 12.01 10.73
N LEU A 19 2.71 11.75 9.65
CA LEU A 19 1.25 11.76 9.64
C LEU A 19 0.73 10.52 10.35
N GLY A 20 -0.10 10.72 11.38
CA GLY A 20 -0.78 9.62 12.09
C GLY A 20 -1.90 8.95 11.29
N VAL A 21 -2.18 9.45 10.08
CA VAL A 21 -3.21 8.94 9.17
C VAL A 21 -2.66 8.80 7.77
N VAL A 22 -3.13 7.78 7.05
CA VAL A 22 -2.81 7.58 5.64
C VAL A 22 -4.05 7.88 4.82
N SER A 23 -3.89 8.64 3.74
CA SER A 23 -4.98 8.93 2.79
C SER A 23 -4.50 8.65 1.37
N LEU A 24 -5.34 7.98 0.58
CA LEU A 24 -5.12 7.72 -0.83
C LEU A 24 -6.33 8.22 -1.62
N ASN A 25 -6.11 9.16 -2.55
CA ASN A 25 -7.17 9.80 -3.34
C ASN A 25 -8.28 10.44 -2.47
N GLY A 26 -7.90 11.06 -1.35
CA GLY A 26 -8.84 11.70 -0.43
C GLY A 26 -9.61 10.74 0.47
N LYS A 27 -9.31 9.44 0.45
CA LYS A 27 -9.92 8.44 1.34
C LYS A 27 -8.90 7.90 2.34
N MET A 28 -9.30 7.83 3.60
CA MET A 28 -8.48 7.24 4.66
C MET A 28 -8.21 5.76 4.37
N VAL A 29 -6.99 5.34 4.64
CA VAL A 29 -6.53 3.96 4.48
C VAL A 29 -6.14 3.42 5.85
N ASP A 30 -6.86 2.41 6.31
CA ASP A 30 -6.61 1.79 7.61
C ASP A 30 -5.39 0.85 7.58
N GLY A 31 -4.80 0.63 8.76
CA GLY A 31 -3.68 -0.31 8.95
C GLY A 31 -3.89 -1.69 8.31
N PRO A 32 -5.04 -2.37 8.52
CA PRO A 32 -5.30 -3.66 7.89
C PRO A 32 -5.35 -3.63 6.35
N VAL A 33 -5.63 -2.49 5.74
CA VAL A 33 -5.58 -2.32 4.28
C VAL A 33 -4.13 -2.27 3.81
N ILE A 34 -3.28 -1.54 4.54
CA ILE A 34 -1.85 -1.43 4.27
C ILE A 34 -1.17 -2.80 4.39
N ASP A 35 -1.48 -3.57 5.44
CA ASP A 35 -0.88 -4.91 5.63
C ASP A 35 -1.28 -5.89 4.53
N ARG A 36 -2.54 -5.84 4.08
CA ARG A 36 -3.00 -6.62 2.93
C ARG A 36 -2.31 -6.19 1.63
N ALA A 37 -2.11 -4.90 1.42
CA ALA A 37 -1.39 -4.40 0.26
C ALA A 37 0.06 -4.93 0.23
N ARG A 38 0.77 -4.90 1.37
CA ARG A 38 2.11 -5.51 1.50
C ARG A 38 2.10 -7.00 1.16
N LEU A 39 1.11 -7.74 1.65
CA LEU A 39 0.98 -9.18 1.35
C LEU A 39 0.74 -9.44 -0.14
N VAL A 40 -0.10 -8.64 -0.80
CA VAL A 40 -0.34 -8.73 -2.25
C VAL A 40 0.95 -8.49 -3.04
N LEU A 41 1.74 -7.47 -2.67
CA LEU A 41 3.02 -7.21 -3.33
C LEU A 41 4.02 -8.34 -3.12
N SER A 42 4.15 -8.84 -1.89
CA SER A 42 5.03 -9.97 -1.59
C SER A 42 4.65 -11.23 -2.39
N ARG A 43 3.36 -11.54 -2.49
CA ARG A 43 2.88 -12.67 -3.32
C ARG A 43 3.14 -12.45 -4.81
N ALA A 44 3.01 -11.23 -5.30
CA ALA A 44 3.30 -10.90 -6.70
C ALA A 44 4.79 -11.04 -7.03
N GLU A 45 5.67 -10.63 -6.12
CA GLU A 45 7.12 -10.84 -6.24
C GLU A 45 7.49 -12.32 -6.28
N LEU A 46 6.86 -13.14 -5.42
CA LEU A 46 7.13 -14.57 -5.36
C LEU A 46 6.52 -15.38 -6.51
N SER A 47 5.36 -14.94 -7.04
CA SER A 47 4.66 -15.67 -8.10
C SER A 47 5.06 -15.24 -9.51
N GLY A 48 5.82 -14.15 -9.66
CA GLY A 48 6.14 -13.56 -10.95
C GLY A 48 4.94 -12.91 -11.65
N ILE A 49 3.76 -12.89 -11.01
CA ILE A 49 2.53 -12.33 -11.57
C ILE A 49 2.57 -10.81 -11.39
N ARG A 50 2.88 -10.10 -12.47
CA ARG A 50 2.59 -8.67 -12.64
C ARG A 50 1.26 -8.56 -13.36
N GLU A 51 0.16 -8.42 -12.63
CA GLU A 51 -1.10 -8.01 -13.25
C GLU A 51 -1.02 -6.51 -13.60
N GLU A 52 -1.01 -6.25 -14.91
CA GLU A 52 -1.07 -4.96 -15.60
C GLU A 52 -2.32 -4.14 -15.26
#